data_AF-A0A0C3ABP4-F1
#
_entry.id   AF-A0A0C3ABP4-F1
#
_cell.length_a   1.000
_cell.length_b   1.000
_cell.length_c   1.000
_cell.angle_alpha   90.00
_cell.angle_beta   90.00
_cell.angle_gamma   90.00
#
_symmetry.space_group_name_H-M   'P 1'
#
loop_
_entity.id
_entity.type
_entity.pdbx_description
1 polymer ?
#
loop_
_entity_poly.entity_id
_entity_poly.type
_entity_poly.pdbx_seq_one_letter_code
_entity_poly.pdbx_strand_id
1 'polypeptide(L)'
;MAAASFPIPLLTDALTADQVAFIRKSISSRRKELFSILKILGDEEEQSQVLGGTIAQLQKANQDAKTTLLSLEGVLNPMLKSKKDIELLESITRAPPAQVPRVMATPDEILKLVDGQIADTSKDLSHYISGIKERISQLRLSIQKMETELYSKRLVHAASSKHVEDAKKYQKMIESSITLLISGVNWIQGMPVELLVKIFRICVDKEVEDYLDKQKAYMKPVTTLNLSRVCRLWRGTTLDERDLWRFMAIYSQSAWSSRRLTMFKHACTYKPPHPTLAFSLSLSNQRTYGYDGWSQNVTFGADAIRLVETYDLSIFADVNDLSTLPTCPFTQPTSVVLHLFVSVSRRSFEGLLTPFPNIKKLTILCKENFDPLSPRLPEIQPQLTHLTLNLGGSISIDLAGYLVPNLVELHIIQGQPSIIPAPNPGLSLPKLKVLGVTPPNTGFAHSLTLPMLRKVVLYGIQDLNLSAPITLVQFASAIGLDKVHELELRNWPHPVIRWLGIRLPGNIHCITEIAGQMRSIVKLKCVESAFYSGSLVDLVEELTLYAKTTATLETVIIDRCSGVTRADCEAIGGLVKKMEIYA
;
A
#
# COMPACT_ATOMS: atom_id res chain seq x y z
N MET A 1 22.80 -5.65 33.59
CA MET A 1 22.23 -6.74 32.76
C MET A 1 21.89 -6.15 31.41
N ALA A 2 22.59 -6.61 30.37
CA ALA A 2 22.50 -6.06 29.01
C ALA A 2 21.11 -6.32 28.41
N ALA A 3 20.45 -5.26 27.96
CA ALA A 3 19.19 -5.35 27.24
C ALA A 3 19.45 -6.05 25.90
N ALA A 4 18.91 -7.27 25.77
CA ALA A 4 18.82 -7.95 24.49
C ALA A 4 17.95 -7.09 23.56
N SER A 5 18.58 -6.45 22.57
CA SER A 5 17.89 -5.96 21.39
C SER A 5 17.23 -7.16 20.73
N PHE A 6 15.91 -7.29 20.84
CA PHE A 6 15.18 -8.25 20.05
C PHE A 6 15.38 -7.91 18.57
N PRO A 7 16.04 -8.77 17.78
CA PRO A 7 15.86 -8.70 16.34
C PRO A 7 14.42 -9.15 16.11
N ILE A 8 13.60 -8.29 15.52
CA ILE A 8 12.42 -8.79 14.82
C ILE A 8 12.97 -9.85 13.85
N PRO A 9 12.52 -11.11 13.86
CA PRO A 9 12.85 -12.05 12.82
C PRO A 9 12.12 -11.57 11.56
N LEU A 10 12.69 -10.58 10.89
CA LEU A 10 12.46 -10.32 9.49
C LEU A 10 12.88 -11.61 8.79
N LEU A 11 11.89 -12.31 8.24
CA LEU A 11 12.01 -13.43 7.31
C LEU A 11 13.44 -13.95 7.16
N THR A 12 13.70 -15.07 7.82
CA THR A 12 14.94 -15.84 7.80
C THR A 12 15.21 -16.47 6.43
N ASP A 13 15.36 -15.62 5.41
CA ASP A 13 15.99 -15.89 4.10
C ASP A 13 16.52 -14.57 3.49
N ALA A 14 16.98 -13.64 4.33
CA ALA A 14 17.72 -12.50 3.84
C ALA A 14 19.07 -13.00 3.29
N LEU A 15 19.27 -12.87 1.97
CA LEU A 15 20.52 -13.19 1.30
C LEU A 15 21.70 -12.58 2.08
N THR A 16 22.70 -13.38 2.44
CA THR A 16 23.93 -12.89 3.09
C THR A 16 24.65 -11.90 2.18
N ALA A 17 25.51 -11.04 2.74
CA ALA A 17 26.31 -10.11 1.94
C ALA A 17 27.10 -10.81 0.82
N ASP A 18 27.61 -12.02 1.10
CA ASP A 18 28.31 -12.87 0.14
C ASP A 18 27.37 -13.40 -0.95
N GLN A 19 26.15 -13.81 -0.59
CA GLN A 19 25.14 -14.22 -1.56
C GLN A 19 24.70 -13.05 -2.46
N VAL A 20 24.54 -11.84 -1.90
CA VAL A 20 24.25 -10.62 -2.68
C VAL A 20 25.40 -10.28 -3.62
N ALA A 21 26.66 -10.37 -3.15
CA ALA A 21 27.84 -10.15 -3.96
C ALA A 21 27.95 -11.20 -5.09
N PHE A 22 27.67 -12.46 -4.79
CA PHE A 22 27.62 -13.55 -5.77
C PHE A 22 26.55 -13.33 -6.83
N ILE A 23 25.34 -12.93 -6.44
CA ILE A 23 24.27 -12.66 -7.41
C ILE A 23 24.60 -11.42 -8.25
N ARG A 24 25.16 -10.34 -7.67
CA ARG A 24 25.61 -9.17 -8.44
C ARG A 24 26.70 -9.52 -9.44
N LYS A 25 27.67 -10.35 -9.04
CA LYS A 25 28.71 -10.88 -9.94
C LYS A 25 28.09 -11.71 -11.06
N SER A 26 27.09 -12.54 -10.74
CA SER A 26 26.35 -13.36 -11.71
C SER A 26 25.56 -12.49 -12.71
N ILE A 27 24.86 -11.45 -12.24
CA ILE A 27 24.18 -10.46 -13.10
C ILE A 27 25.19 -9.78 -14.02
N SER A 28 26.33 -9.33 -13.49
CA SER A 28 27.37 -8.69 -14.30
C SER A 28 27.94 -9.65 -15.35
N SER A 29 28.15 -10.92 -15.01
CA SER A 29 28.61 -11.94 -15.95
C SER A 29 27.59 -12.18 -17.07
N ARG A 30 26.32 -12.36 -16.72
CA ARG A 30 25.23 -12.56 -17.69
C ARG A 30 25.01 -11.35 -18.59
N ARG A 31 25.19 -10.12 -18.08
CA ARG A 31 25.16 -8.91 -18.93
C ARG A 31 26.30 -8.90 -19.95
N LYS A 32 27.52 -9.29 -19.58
CA LYS A 32 28.63 -9.41 -20.54
C LYS A 32 28.34 -10.43 -21.62
N GLU A 33 27.78 -11.57 -21.23
CA GLU A 33 27.34 -12.61 -22.15
C GLU A 33 26.25 -12.11 -23.11
N LEU A 34 25.25 -11.39 -22.60
CA LEU A 34 24.21 -10.75 -23.40
C LEU A 34 24.80 -9.79 -24.44
N PHE A 35 25.76 -8.94 -24.05
CA PHE A 35 26.44 -8.05 -24.98
C PHE A 35 27.19 -8.81 -26.08
N SER A 36 27.87 -9.90 -25.74
CA SER A 36 28.54 -10.74 -26.75
C SER A 36 27.56 -11.36 -27.74
N ILE A 37 26.39 -11.83 -27.27
CA ILE A 37 25.36 -12.42 -28.14
C ILE A 37 24.71 -11.36 -29.03
N LEU A 38 24.43 -10.16 -28.51
CA LEU A 38 23.90 -9.06 -29.31
C LEU A 38 24.87 -8.66 -30.43
N LYS A 39 26.18 -8.71 -30.17
CA LYS A 39 27.19 -8.48 -31.20
C LYS A 39 27.15 -9.58 -32.28
N ILE A 40 27.15 -10.85 -31.87
CA ILE A 40 27.07 -11.99 -32.81
C ILE A 40 25.78 -11.92 -33.64
N LEU A 41 24.64 -11.59 -33.03
CA LEU A 41 23.36 -11.40 -33.72
C LEU A 41 23.45 -10.29 -34.77
N GLY A 42 24.05 -9.16 -34.44
CA GLY A 42 24.25 -8.07 -35.40
C GLY A 42 25.09 -8.50 -36.60
N ASP A 43 26.24 -9.14 -36.34
CA ASP A 43 27.15 -9.61 -37.40
C ASP A 43 26.50 -10.68 -38.31
N GLU A 44 25.76 -11.63 -37.73
CA GLU A 44 25.08 -12.71 -38.45
C GLU A 44 23.82 -12.24 -39.21
N GLU A 45 23.05 -11.31 -38.66
CA GLU A 45 21.89 -10.72 -39.35
C GLU A 45 22.33 -9.92 -40.59
N GLU A 46 23.43 -9.17 -40.49
CA GLU A 46 24.02 -8.45 -41.62
C GLU A 46 24.48 -9.43 -42.71
N GLN A 47 25.23 -10.48 -42.33
CA GLN A 47 25.69 -11.51 -43.28
C GLN A 47 24.52 -12.25 -43.94
N SER A 48 23.49 -12.60 -43.17
CA SER A 48 22.27 -13.25 -43.67
C SER A 48 21.54 -12.35 -44.68
N GLN A 49 21.42 -11.05 -44.40
CA GLN A 49 20.81 -10.09 -45.32
C GLN A 49 21.60 -9.96 -46.64
N VAL A 50 22.93 -9.89 -46.56
CA VAL A 50 23.83 -9.85 -47.75
C VAL A 50 23.67 -11.13 -48.59
N LEU A 51 23.65 -12.30 -47.93
CA LEU A 51 23.43 -13.59 -48.60
C LEU A 51 22.05 -13.66 -49.26
N GLY A 52 21.00 -13.22 -48.57
CA GLY A 52 19.64 -13.15 -49.09
C GLY A 52 19.54 -12.28 -50.35
N GLY A 53 20.19 -11.09 -50.33
CA GLY A 53 20.30 -10.22 -51.49
C GLY A 53 21.03 -10.86 -52.68
N THR A 54 22.14 -11.56 -52.40
CA THR A 54 22.93 -12.28 -53.42
C THR A 54 22.11 -13.42 -54.05
N ILE A 55 21.38 -14.19 -53.24
CA ILE A 55 20.50 -15.26 -53.71
C ILE A 55 19.42 -14.68 -54.63
N ALA A 56 18.78 -13.57 -54.25
CA ALA A 56 17.75 -12.94 -55.07
C ALA A 56 18.29 -12.48 -56.44
N GLN A 57 19.50 -11.90 -56.47
CA GLN A 57 20.16 -11.49 -57.71
C GLN A 57 20.49 -12.69 -58.61
N LEU A 58 21.07 -13.76 -58.04
CA LEU A 58 21.39 -14.98 -58.78
C LEU A 58 20.13 -15.70 -59.29
N GLN A 59 19.04 -15.70 -58.52
CA GLN A 59 17.77 -16.27 -58.96
C GLN A 59 17.22 -15.53 -60.17
N LYS A 60 17.26 -14.20 -60.15
CA LYS A 60 16.83 -13.36 -61.26
C LYS A 60 17.67 -13.63 -62.51
N ALA A 61 19.01 -13.60 -62.38
CA ALA A 61 19.92 -13.86 -63.50
C ALA A 61 19.73 -15.26 -64.10
N ASN A 62 19.50 -16.27 -63.25
CA ASN A 62 19.20 -17.63 -63.71
C ASN A 62 17.85 -17.69 -64.47
N GLN A 63 16.82 -16.99 -63.98
CA GLN A 63 15.53 -16.92 -64.65
C GLN A 63 15.65 -16.23 -66.02
N ASP A 64 16.35 -15.10 -66.10
CA ASP A 64 16.60 -14.36 -67.34
C ASP A 64 17.37 -15.22 -68.36
N ALA A 65 18.37 -15.98 -67.89
CA ALA A 65 19.11 -16.93 -68.72
C ALA A 65 18.24 -18.07 -69.23
N LYS A 66 17.35 -18.64 -68.40
CA LYS A 66 16.39 -19.67 -68.81
C LYS A 66 15.40 -19.15 -69.86
N THR A 67 14.89 -17.93 -69.70
CA THR A 67 14.03 -17.29 -70.70
C THR A 67 14.77 -17.06 -72.01
N THR A 68 16.03 -16.62 -71.96
CA THR A 68 16.88 -16.45 -73.14
C THR A 68 17.13 -17.78 -73.85
N LEU A 69 17.38 -18.86 -73.09
CA LEU A 69 17.57 -20.20 -73.63
C LEU A 69 16.33 -20.66 -74.40
N LEU A 70 15.14 -20.52 -73.80
CA LEU A 70 13.87 -20.88 -74.43
C LEU A 70 13.62 -20.06 -75.71
N SER A 71 13.97 -18.77 -75.72
CA SER A 71 13.87 -17.92 -76.91
C SER A 71 14.81 -18.40 -78.03
N LEU A 72 16.06 -18.72 -77.72
CA LEU A 72 17.02 -19.25 -78.69
C LEU A 72 16.61 -20.62 -79.24
N GLU A 73 16.10 -21.50 -78.40
CA GLU A 73 15.53 -22.79 -78.83
C GLU A 73 14.31 -22.58 -79.73
N GLY A 74 13.46 -21.58 -79.42
CA GLY A 74 12.33 -21.16 -80.25
C GLY A 74 12.72 -20.63 -81.62
N VAL A 75 13.89 -20.00 -81.77
CA VAL A 75 14.44 -19.54 -83.06
C VAL A 75 15.14 -20.68 -83.82
N LEU A 76 15.87 -21.54 -83.10
CA LEU A 76 16.63 -22.65 -83.69
C LEU A 76 15.71 -23.67 -84.39
N ASN A 77 14.57 -24.00 -83.78
CA ASN A 77 13.65 -25.02 -84.31
C ASN A 77 13.10 -24.67 -85.72
N PRO A 78 12.56 -23.47 -85.97
CA PRO A 78 12.21 -23.00 -87.31
C PRO A 78 13.40 -23.01 -88.27
N MET A 79 14.59 -22.56 -87.85
CA MET A 79 15.77 -22.54 -88.72
C MET A 79 16.21 -23.94 -89.14
N LEU A 80 16.16 -24.92 -88.23
CA LEU A 80 16.42 -26.33 -88.54
C LEU A 80 15.39 -26.90 -89.52
N LYS A 81 14.13 -26.46 -89.44
CA LYS A 81 13.09 -26.82 -90.41
C LYS A 81 13.35 -26.20 -91.78
N SER A 82 13.58 -24.89 -91.85
CA SER A 82 13.95 -24.19 -93.09
C SER A 82 15.20 -24.78 -93.74
N LYS A 83 16.18 -25.21 -92.94
CA LYS A 83 17.37 -25.90 -93.46
C LYS A 83 17.01 -27.23 -94.12
N LYS A 84 16.17 -28.05 -93.49
CA LYS A 84 15.69 -29.30 -94.09
C LYS A 84 14.89 -29.04 -95.37
N ASP A 85 14.08 -27.98 -95.40
CA ASP A 85 13.30 -27.60 -96.59
C ASP A 85 14.23 -27.15 -97.74
N ILE A 86 15.31 -26.41 -97.44
CA ILE A 86 16.35 -26.02 -98.41
C ILE A 86 17.16 -27.23 -98.89
N GLU A 87 17.57 -28.14 -98.00
CA GLU A 87 18.25 -29.39 -98.36
C GLU A 87 17.38 -30.27 -99.27
N LEU A 88 16.06 -30.29 -99.03
CA LEU A 88 15.09 -30.96 -99.90
C LEU A 88 15.01 -30.27 -101.27
N LEU A 89 14.98 -28.94 -101.34
CA LEU A 89 14.99 -28.19 -102.60
C LEU A 89 16.29 -28.43 -103.39
N GLU A 90 17.45 -28.45 -102.73
CA GLU A 90 18.74 -28.83 -103.34
C GLU A 90 18.70 -30.25 -103.93
N SER A 91 17.97 -31.18 -103.30
CA SER A 91 17.80 -32.55 -103.82
C SER A 91 16.88 -32.62 -105.04
N ILE A 92 15.90 -31.70 -105.14
CA ILE A 92 14.96 -31.60 -106.27
C ILE A 92 15.64 -30.94 -107.47
N THR A 93 16.45 -29.88 -107.28
CA THR A 93 17.17 -29.23 -108.39
C THR A 93 18.29 -30.10 -108.97
N ARG A 94 18.84 -31.04 -108.18
CA ARG A 94 19.79 -32.06 -108.66
C ARG A 94 19.15 -33.27 -109.35
N ALA A 95 17.81 -33.39 -109.35
CA ALA A 95 17.14 -34.48 -110.06
C ALA A 95 17.21 -34.26 -111.58
N PRO A 96 17.53 -35.27 -112.39
CA PRO A 96 17.69 -35.11 -113.84
C PRO A 96 16.34 -34.73 -114.48
N PRO A 97 16.30 -33.77 -115.42
CA PRO A 97 15.03 -33.30 -116.00
C PRO A 97 14.33 -34.43 -116.74
N ALA A 98 13.18 -34.87 -116.20
CA ALA A 98 12.25 -35.74 -116.91
C ALA A 98 11.74 -35.00 -118.15
N GLN A 99 11.90 -35.64 -119.31
CA GLN A 99 11.62 -35.09 -120.63
C GLN A 99 10.18 -34.54 -120.73
N VAL A 100 10.06 -33.20 -120.80
CA VAL A 100 8.82 -32.51 -121.19
C VAL A 100 9.17 -31.43 -122.24
N PRO A 101 8.32 -31.20 -123.27
CA PRO A 101 8.77 -30.73 -124.58
C PRO A 101 9.14 -29.24 -124.68
N ARG A 102 10.21 -29.01 -125.46
CA ARG A 102 10.77 -27.73 -125.93
C ARG A 102 9.73 -26.70 -126.38
N VAL A 103 9.69 -25.53 -125.73
CA VAL A 103 9.56 -24.20 -126.36
C VAL A 103 10.19 -23.13 -125.42
N MET A 104 11.02 -22.25 -125.99
CA MET A 104 11.75 -21.07 -125.44
C MET A 104 12.99 -21.32 -124.56
N ALA A 105 14.15 -20.94 -125.12
CA ALA A 105 15.47 -20.97 -124.51
C ALA A 105 15.75 -19.68 -123.72
N THR A 106 15.54 -19.74 -122.41
CA THR A 106 16.23 -18.97 -121.34
C THR A 106 16.28 -19.68 -119.95
N PRO A 107 16.17 -21.03 -119.75
CA PRO A 107 16.05 -21.58 -118.37
C PRO A 107 17.39 -21.95 -117.68
N ASP A 108 18.46 -22.26 -118.43
CA ASP A 108 19.67 -22.87 -117.85
C ASP A 108 20.56 -21.91 -117.04
N GLU A 109 20.63 -20.63 -117.42
CA GLU A 109 21.35 -19.61 -116.63
C GLU A 109 20.59 -19.25 -115.35
N ILE A 110 19.25 -19.26 -115.41
CA ILE A 110 18.37 -19.01 -114.26
C ILE A 110 18.50 -20.17 -113.25
N LEU A 111 18.50 -21.43 -113.70
CA LEU A 111 18.70 -22.60 -112.85
C LEU A 111 20.06 -22.58 -112.14
N LYS A 112 21.15 -22.25 -112.84
CA LYS A 112 22.49 -22.11 -112.22
C LYS A 112 22.55 -20.98 -111.20
N LEU A 113 21.87 -19.86 -111.46
CA LEU A 113 21.80 -18.73 -110.53
C LEU A 113 21.01 -19.11 -109.26
N VAL A 114 19.90 -19.83 -109.43
CA VAL A 114 19.05 -20.33 -108.35
C VAL A 114 19.80 -21.37 -107.51
N ASP A 115 20.51 -22.32 -108.13
CA ASP A 115 21.33 -23.30 -107.40
C ASP A 115 22.45 -22.63 -106.60
N GLY A 116 23.11 -21.62 -107.16
CA GLY A 116 24.12 -20.83 -106.44
C GLY A 116 23.53 -20.10 -105.24
N GLN A 117 22.38 -19.45 -105.40
CA GLN A 117 21.68 -18.76 -104.31
C GLN A 117 21.17 -19.71 -103.22
N ILE A 118 20.67 -20.89 -103.59
CA ILE A 118 20.23 -21.92 -102.64
C ILE A 118 21.43 -22.44 -101.84
N ALA A 119 22.56 -22.72 -102.49
CA ALA A 119 23.78 -23.18 -101.84
C ALA A 119 24.38 -22.14 -100.88
N ASP A 120 24.41 -20.87 -101.28
CA ASP A 120 24.88 -19.77 -100.40
C ASP A 120 23.93 -19.57 -99.21
N THR A 121 22.62 -19.60 -99.43
CA THR A 121 21.62 -19.52 -98.36
C THR A 121 21.72 -20.71 -97.39
N SER A 122 21.95 -21.92 -97.90
CA SER A 122 22.16 -23.15 -97.12
C SER A 122 23.41 -23.07 -96.24
N LYS A 123 24.49 -22.50 -96.79
CA LYS A 123 25.76 -22.28 -96.09
C LYS A 123 25.63 -21.24 -94.99
N ASP A 124 25.02 -20.09 -95.28
CA ASP A 124 24.77 -19.03 -94.31
C ASP A 124 23.86 -19.52 -93.18
N LEU A 125 22.78 -20.23 -93.52
CA LEU A 125 21.88 -20.82 -92.54
C LEU A 125 22.58 -21.85 -91.65
N SER A 126 23.49 -22.64 -92.21
CA SER A 126 24.33 -23.58 -91.46
C SER A 126 25.27 -22.88 -90.49
N HIS A 127 25.87 -21.75 -90.90
CA HIS A 127 26.71 -20.92 -90.04
C HIS A 127 25.90 -20.34 -88.87
N TYR A 128 24.72 -19.76 -89.14
CA TYR A 128 23.83 -19.25 -88.09
C TYR A 128 23.34 -20.34 -87.13
N ILE A 129 22.95 -21.51 -87.64
CA ILE A 129 22.54 -22.65 -86.82
C ILE A 129 23.68 -23.09 -85.90
N SER A 130 24.92 -23.14 -86.42
CA SER A 130 26.09 -23.48 -85.61
C SER A 130 26.33 -22.46 -84.49
N GLY A 131 26.27 -21.16 -84.81
CA GLY A 131 26.42 -20.09 -83.82
C GLY A 131 25.34 -20.10 -82.73
N ILE A 132 24.08 -20.39 -83.09
CA ILE A 132 22.99 -20.52 -82.10
C ILE A 132 23.18 -21.76 -81.22
N LYS A 133 23.58 -22.90 -81.78
CA LYS A 133 23.87 -24.13 -81.00
C LYS A 133 25.01 -23.93 -80.00
N GLU A 134 26.06 -23.22 -80.39
CA GLU A 134 27.15 -22.87 -79.49
C GLU A 134 26.67 -21.98 -78.34
N ARG A 135 25.92 -20.91 -78.65
CA ARG A 135 25.34 -20.02 -77.63
C ARG A 135 24.40 -20.76 -76.67
N ILE A 136 23.55 -21.65 -77.17
CA ILE A 136 22.70 -22.51 -76.34
C ILE A 136 23.54 -23.37 -75.39
N SER A 137 24.64 -23.95 -75.89
CA SER A 137 25.51 -24.82 -75.07
C SER A 137 26.20 -24.02 -73.96
N GLN A 138 26.73 -22.84 -74.28
CA GLN A 138 27.32 -21.91 -73.30
C GLN A 138 26.30 -21.43 -72.26
N LEU A 139 25.06 -21.16 -72.69
CA LEU A 139 24.00 -20.71 -71.80
C LEU A 139 23.54 -21.82 -70.85
N ARG A 140 23.43 -23.07 -71.32
CA ARG A 140 23.14 -24.24 -70.47
C ARG A 140 24.21 -24.45 -69.40
N LEU A 141 25.49 -24.34 -69.76
CA LEU A 141 26.61 -24.39 -68.80
C LEU A 141 26.52 -23.28 -67.76
N SER A 142 26.18 -22.06 -68.20
CA SER A 142 26.02 -20.91 -67.30
C SER A 142 24.84 -21.08 -66.34
N ILE A 143 23.70 -21.59 -66.82
CA ILE A 143 22.54 -21.94 -66.00
C ILE A 143 22.91 -22.98 -64.95
N GLN A 144 23.57 -24.07 -65.34
CA GLN A 144 24.00 -25.12 -64.41
C GLN A 144 24.93 -24.56 -63.32
N LYS A 145 25.90 -23.72 -63.70
CA LYS A 145 26.79 -23.04 -62.74
C LYS A 145 26.00 -22.18 -61.75
N MET A 146 25.08 -21.35 -62.25
CA MET A 146 24.23 -20.51 -61.39
C MET A 146 23.32 -21.35 -60.47
N GLU A 147 22.82 -22.49 -60.92
CA GLU A 147 22.02 -23.40 -60.08
C GLU A 147 22.84 -24.02 -58.94
N THR A 148 24.07 -24.45 -59.22
CA THR A 148 24.97 -24.97 -58.17
C THR A 148 25.36 -23.91 -57.15
N GLU A 149 25.60 -22.68 -57.61
CA GLU A 149 25.90 -21.55 -56.74
C GLU A 149 24.68 -21.14 -55.89
N LEU A 150 23.49 -21.12 -56.49
CA LEU A 150 22.24 -20.87 -55.77
C LEU A 150 22.01 -21.91 -54.67
N TYR A 151 22.26 -23.19 -54.96
CA TYR A 151 22.12 -24.25 -53.96
C TYR A 151 23.08 -24.06 -52.78
N SER A 152 24.36 -23.81 -53.04
CA SER A 152 25.35 -23.61 -51.98
C SER A 152 25.04 -22.36 -51.13
N LYS A 153 24.68 -21.24 -51.77
CA LYS A 153 24.31 -20.00 -51.07
C LYS A 153 23.05 -20.16 -50.21
N ARG A 154 22.03 -20.87 -50.72
CA ARG A 154 20.81 -21.19 -49.94
C ARG A 154 21.10 -22.04 -48.71
N LEU A 155 22.00 -23.01 -48.83
CA LEU A 155 22.40 -23.85 -47.70
C LEU A 155 23.08 -23.01 -46.60
N VAL A 156 24.02 -22.14 -46.98
CA VAL A 156 24.70 -21.22 -46.04
C VAL A 156 23.70 -20.24 -45.41
N HIS A 157 22.80 -19.65 -46.20
CA HIS A 157 21.76 -18.75 -45.69
C HIS A 157 20.81 -19.45 -44.71
N ALA A 158 20.41 -20.69 -44.99
CA ALA A 158 19.56 -21.47 -44.08
C ALA A 158 20.27 -21.79 -42.77
N ALA A 159 21.56 -22.15 -42.82
CA ALA A 159 22.36 -22.37 -41.63
C ALA A 159 22.50 -21.10 -40.78
N SER A 160 22.88 -19.96 -41.39
CA SER A 160 22.99 -18.67 -40.69
C SER A 160 21.65 -18.22 -40.11
N SER A 161 20.54 -18.36 -40.84
CA SER A 161 19.19 -18.06 -40.34
C SER A 161 18.84 -18.88 -39.10
N LYS A 162 19.19 -20.17 -39.08
CA LYS A 162 18.99 -21.04 -37.91
C LYS A 162 19.87 -20.59 -36.74
N HIS A 163 21.13 -20.26 -36.98
CA HIS A 163 22.04 -19.72 -35.96
C HIS A 163 21.49 -18.42 -35.34
N VAL A 164 20.95 -17.51 -36.13
CA VAL A 164 20.28 -16.28 -35.65
C VAL A 164 19.08 -16.61 -34.77
N GLU A 165 18.23 -17.58 -35.17
CA GLU A 165 17.08 -17.98 -34.39
C GLU A 165 17.48 -18.60 -33.03
N ASP A 166 18.48 -19.47 -33.02
CA ASP A 166 19.01 -20.10 -31.81
C ASP A 166 19.67 -19.06 -30.88
N ALA A 167 20.40 -18.09 -31.45
CA ALA A 167 20.98 -16.98 -30.69
C ALA A 167 19.89 -16.08 -30.07
N LYS A 168 18.77 -15.82 -30.76
CA LYS A 168 17.60 -15.10 -30.21
C LYS A 168 16.94 -15.87 -29.06
N LYS A 169 16.84 -17.19 -29.15
CA LYS A 169 16.35 -18.03 -28.03
C LYS A 169 17.28 -17.91 -26.83
N TYR A 170 18.59 -17.96 -27.05
CA TYR A 170 19.59 -17.83 -26.00
C TYR A 170 19.60 -16.43 -25.35
N GLN A 171 19.42 -15.37 -26.14
CA GLN A 171 19.21 -14.00 -25.66
C GLN A 171 18.05 -13.94 -24.65
N LYS A 172 16.86 -14.42 -25.04
CA LYS A 172 15.66 -14.43 -24.17
C LYS A 172 15.88 -15.19 -22.86
N MET A 173 16.61 -16.30 -22.92
CA MET A 173 16.96 -17.09 -21.74
C MET A 173 17.86 -16.31 -20.76
N ILE A 174 18.86 -15.58 -21.27
CA ILE A 174 19.73 -14.74 -20.45
C ILE A 174 18.98 -13.55 -19.85
N GLU A 175 18.12 -12.88 -20.63
CA GLU A 175 17.28 -11.77 -20.14
C GLU A 175 16.33 -12.23 -19.03
N SER A 176 15.69 -13.39 -19.19
CA SER A 176 14.85 -14.01 -18.16
C SER A 176 15.65 -14.33 -16.90
N SER A 177 16.86 -14.88 -17.06
CA SER A 177 17.77 -15.18 -15.95
C SER A 177 18.21 -13.91 -15.20
N ILE A 178 18.53 -12.84 -15.92
CA ILE A 178 18.86 -11.54 -15.31
C ILE A 178 17.66 -11.00 -14.53
N THR A 179 16.46 -11.10 -15.08
CA THR A 179 15.21 -10.64 -14.43
C THR A 179 14.97 -11.40 -13.12
N LEU A 180 15.09 -12.72 -13.14
CA LEU A 180 14.96 -13.58 -11.95
C LEU A 180 16.00 -13.22 -10.88
N LEU A 181 17.27 -13.04 -11.28
CA LEU A 181 18.34 -12.66 -10.36
C LEU A 181 18.12 -11.25 -9.76
N ILE A 182 17.60 -10.30 -10.53
CA ILE A 182 17.24 -8.96 -10.04
C ILE A 182 16.07 -9.04 -9.05
N SER A 183 15.04 -9.84 -9.33
CA SER A 183 13.91 -10.03 -8.39
C SER A 183 14.35 -10.66 -7.07
N GLY A 184 15.32 -11.58 -7.10
CA GLY A 184 15.89 -12.18 -5.88
C GLY A 184 16.70 -11.18 -5.04
N VAL A 185 17.38 -10.21 -5.66
CA VAL A 185 18.18 -9.20 -4.95
C VAL A 185 17.35 -8.00 -4.46
N ASN A 186 16.27 -7.66 -5.16
CA ASN A 186 15.46 -6.48 -4.92
C ASN A 186 13.99 -6.80 -4.62
N TRP A 187 13.71 -7.76 -3.73
CA TRP A 187 12.34 -8.10 -3.30
C TRP A 187 11.53 -6.87 -2.85
N ILE A 188 12.20 -5.86 -2.27
CA ILE A 188 11.60 -4.58 -1.85
C ILE A 188 11.09 -3.75 -3.03
N GLN A 189 11.72 -3.83 -4.21
CA GLN A 189 11.26 -3.11 -5.41
C GLN A 189 10.12 -3.84 -6.15
N GLY A 190 9.99 -5.16 -5.94
CA GLY A 190 8.90 -5.97 -6.50
C GLY A 190 7.66 -6.06 -5.60
N MET A 191 7.70 -5.49 -4.40
CA MET A 191 6.57 -5.51 -3.47
C MET A 191 5.48 -4.52 -3.93
N PRO A 192 4.21 -4.96 -4.05
CA PRO A 192 3.07 -4.07 -4.27
C PRO A 192 3.03 -2.97 -3.21
N VAL A 193 2.75 -1.73 -3.63
CA VAL A 193 2.74 -0.56 -2.75
C VAL A 193 1.76 -0.75 -1.61
N GLU A 194 0.61 -1.38 -1.86
CA GLU A 194 -0.44 -1.65 -0.89
C GLU A 194 0.05 -2.55 0.27
N LEU A 195 0.91 -3.53 -0.03
CA LEU A 195 1.52 -4.37 0.98
C LEU A 195 2.58 -3.61 1.77
N LEU A 196 3.36 -2.77 1.10
CA LEU A 196 4.35 -1.91 1.74
C LEU A 196 3.68 -0.95 2.74
N VAL A 197 2.54 -0.35 2.36
CA VAL A 197 1.71 0.50 3.22
C VAL A 197 1.23 -0.24 4.46
N LYS A 198 0.70 -1.46 4.31
CA LYS A 198 0.25 -2.28 5.45
C LYS A 198 1.39 -2.58 6.42
N ILE A 199 2.56 -2.95 5.90
CA ILE A 199 3.75 -3.20 6.72
C ILE A 199 4.15 -1.92 7.47
N PHE A 200 4.21 -0.79 6.77
CA PHE A 200 4.54 0.50 7.39
C PHE A 200 3.56 0.86 8.50
N ARG A 201 2.26 0.68 8.28
CA ARG A 201 1.25 0.95 9.29
C ARG A 201 1.45 0.05 10.52
N ILE A 202 1.67 -1.25 10.34
CA ILE A 202 1.95 -2.17 11.46
C ILE A 202 3.18 -1.72 12.24
N CYS A 203 4.26 -1.34 11.56
CA CYS A 203 5.49 -0.88 12.21
C CYS A 203 5.28 0.42 12.98
N VAL A 204 4.59 1.39 12.39
CA VAL A 204 4.28 2.69 13.03
C VAL A 204 3.36 2.46 14.23
N ASP A 205 2.28 1.70 14.07
CA ASP A 205 1.29 1.47 15.12
C ASP A 205 1.91 0.76 16.32
N LYS A 206 2.74 -0.26 16.06
CA LYS A 206 3.47 -0.96 17.12
C LYS A 206 4.44 -0.04 17.85
N GLU A 207 5.17 0.82 17.15
CA GLU A 207 6.09 1.77 17.79
C GLU A 207 5.34 2.81 18.61
N VAL A 208 4.18 3.27 18.13
CA VAL A 208 3.31 4.19 18.88
C VAL A 208 2.75 3.51 20.13
N GLU A 209 2.25 2.28 20.01
CA GLU A 209 1.76 1.48 21.15
C GLU A 209 2.89 1.24 22.17
N ASP A 210 4.05 0.77 21.73
CA ASP A 210 5.23 0.59 22.57
C ASP A 210 5.65 1.91 23.24
N TYR A 211 5.57 3.04 22.54
CA TYR A 211 5.88 4.36 23.12
C TYR A 211 4.84 4.82 24.14
N LEU A 212 3.56 4.51 23.94
CA LEU A 212 2.51 4.83 24.90
C LEU A 212 2.56 3.92 26.14
N ASP A 213 2.98 2.66 25.98
CA ASP A 213 2.97 1.65 27.04
C ASP A 213 4.28 1.53 27.81
N LYS A 214 5.44 1.51 27.11
CA LYS A 214 6.76 1.14 27.66
C LYS A 214 7.72 2.32 27.77
N GLN A 215 7.23 3.47 28.25
CA GLN A 215 7.96 4.75 28.25
C GLN A 215 9.34 4.79 28.92
N LYS A 216 9.71 3.79 29.72
CA LYS A 216 11.06 3.67 30.27
C LYS A 216 12.12 3.34 29.20
N ALA A 217 11.71 2.93 27.99
CA ALA A 217 12.59 2.80 26.84
C ALA A 217 12.59 4.10 26.02
N TYR A 218 13.74 4.78 25.99
CA TYR A 218 14.05 6.07 25.36
C TYR A 218 13.73 6.25 23.85
N MET A 219 12.98 5.34 23.21
CA MET A 219 12.73 5.34 21.77
C MET A 219 11.46 6.13 21.45
N LYS A 220 11.61 7.41 21.09
CA LYS A 220 10.53 8.22 20.51
C LYS A 220 10.11 7.65 19.15
N PRO A 221 8.81 7.69 18.79
CA PRO A 221 8.37 7.14 17.52
C PRO A 221 8.92 7.91 16.32
N VAL A 222 9.90 7.29 15.66
CA VAL A 222 10.64 7.82 14.50
C VAL A 222 10.33 7.03 13.23
N THR A 223 9.57 5.95 13.29
CA THR A 223 9.43 4.98 12.19
C THR A 223 9.00 5.66 10.91
N THR A 224 7.97 6.49 10.90
CA THR A 224 7.53 7.21 9.69
C THR A 224 8.64 8.09 9.09
N LEU A 225 9.39 8.79 9.94
CA LEU A 225 10.54 9.61 9.52
C LEU A 225 11.73 8.77 9.03
N ASN A 226 11.91 7.56 9.56
CA ASN A 226 12.98 6.66 9.13
C ASN A 226 12.61 5.97 7.81
N LEU A 227 11.38 5.50 7.67
CA LEU A 227 10.85 4.86 6.46
C LEU A 227 10.96 5.79 5.24
N SER A 228 10.61 7.06 5.42
CA SER A 228 10.72 8.10 4.37
C SER A 228 12.16 8.43 3.93
N ARG A 229 13.18 7.94 4.66
CA ARG A 229 14.60 8.12 4.33
C ARG A 229 15.22 6.95 3.58
N VAL A 230 14.61 5.77 3.59
CA VAL A 230 15.23 4.54 3.08
C VAL A 230 15.51 4.60 1.57
N CYS A 231 14.47 4.76 0.75
CA CYS A 231 14.63 4.85 -0.71
C CYS A 231 13.53 5.71 -1.33
N ARG A 232 13.57 5.94 -2.65
CA ARG A 232 12.57 6.76 -3.36
C ARG A 232 11.16 6.15 -3.27
N LEU A 233 11.03 4.83 -3.42
CA LEU A 233 9.74 4.12 -3.32
C LEU A 233 9.13 4.28 -1.93
N TRP A 234 9.90 4.02 -0.88
CA TRP A 234 9.44 4.15 0.51
C TRP A 234 9.10 5.60 0.85
N ARG A 235 9.88 6.56 0.35
CA ARG A 235 9.57 7.98 0.51
C ARG A 235 8.26 8.37 -0.18
N GLY A 236 8.03 7.92 -1.41
CA GLY A 236 6.75 8.16 -2.09
C GLY A 236 5.59 7.57 -1.29
N THR A 237 5.70 6.28 -0.96
CA THR A 237 4.69 5.55 -0.18
C THR A 237 4.39 6.22 1.16
N THR A 238 5.41 6.59 1.92
CA THR A 238 5.24 7.26 3.22
C THR A 238 4.62 8.65 3.09
N LEU A 239 5.02 9.45 2.09
CA LEU A 239 4.42 10.76 1.86
C LEU A 239 2.98 10.65 1.34
N ASP A 240 2.63 9.52 0.72
CA ASP A 240 1.31 9.32 0.16
C ASP A 240 0.25 8.90 1.19
N GLU A 241 0.66 8.16 2.22
CA GLU A 241 -0.19 7.57 3.24
C GLU A 241 -0.36 8.45 4.49
N ARG A 242 -1.56 9.01 4.65
CA ARG A 242 -1.90 9.93 5.75
C ARG A 242 -1.78 9.31 7.13
N ASP A 243 -2.24 8.07 7.28
CA ASP A 243 -2.31 7.42 8.60
C ASP A 243 -0.94 7.12 9.21
N LEU A 244 0.12 7.10 8.40
CA LEU A 244 1.48 6.95 8.90
C LEU A 244 1.97 8.20 9.65
N TRP A 245 1.35 9.37 9.41
CA TRP A 245 1.70 10.65 10.04
C TRP A 245 0.73 11.07 11.14
N ARG A 246 -0.23 10.22 11.50
CA ARG A 246 -1.26 10.53 12.51
C ARG A 246 -0.69 10.82 13.91
N PHE A 247 0.46 10.23 14.23
CA PHE A 247 1.13 10.41 15.51
C PHE A 247 2.58 10.81 15.25
N MET A 248 3.00 11.96 15.76
CA MET A 248 4.34 12.48 15.54
C MET A 248 4.98 12.93 16.84
N ALA A 249 6.03 12.25 17.28
CA ALA A 249 6.83 12.70 18.40
C ALA A 249 7.67 13.92 18.01
N ILE A 250 7.72 14.89 18.92
CA ILE A 250 8.51 16.11 18.77
C ILE A 250 9.85 15.93 19.47
N TYR A 251 10.91 16.17 18.70
CA TYR A 251 12.29 16.08 19.15
C TYR A 251 12.85 17.44 19.59
N SER A 252 13.92 17.42 20.38
CA SER A 252 14.83 18.55 20.49
C SER A 252 15.63 18.73 19.19
N GLN A 253 16.12 19.95 18.93
CA GLN A 253 16.63 20.41 17.64
C GLN A 253 17.69 19.49 16.97
N SER A 254 18.55 18.82 17.75
CA SER A 254 19.61 17.96 17.21
C SER A 254 19.08 16.78 16.38
N ALA A 255 17.82 16.39 16.58
CA ALA A 255 17.16 15.35 15.81
C ALA A 255 16.27 15.90 14.67
N TRP A 256 15.98 17.19 14.62
CA TRP A 256 15.26 17.85 13.52
C TRP A 256 16.25 18.42 12.49
N SER A 257 16.94 17.54 11.77
CA SER A 257 17.73 17.99 10.62
C SER A 257 16.85 18.72 9.62
N SER A 258 17.41 19.67 8.85
CA SER A 258 16.66 20.45 7.85
C SER A 258 15.84 19.55 6.93
N ARG A 259 16.35 18.36 6.59
CA ARG A 259 15.65 17.35 5.80
C ARG A 259 14.41 16.77 6.49
N ARG A 260 14.46 16.49 7.79
CA ARG A 260 13.31 16.01 8.57
C ARG A 260 12.24 17.10 8.70
N LEU A 261 12.67 18.35 8.90
CA LEU A 261 11.78 19.51 8.91
C LEU A 261 11.08 19.70 7.55
N THR A 262 11.81 19.62 6.43
CA THR A 262 11.20 19.71 5.09
C THR A 262 10.18 18.60 4.85
N MET A 263 10.47 17.37 5.28
CA MET A 263 9.52 16.25 5.15
C MET A 263 8.28 16.44 6.03
N PHE A 264 8.45 16.90 7.26
CA PHE A 264 7.34 17.22 8.15
C PHE A 264 6.47 18.35 7.57
N LYS A 265 7.09 19.44 7.11
CA LYS A 265 6.40 20.52 6.41
C LYS A 265 5.62 19.98 5.22
N HIS A 266 6.25 19.14 4.39
CA HIS A 266 5.57 18.52 3.25
C HIS A 266 4.38 17.65 3.70
N ALA A 267 4.52 16.83 4.73
CA ALA A 267 3.41 16.02 5.25
C ALA A 267 2.25 16.90 5.76
N CYS A 268 2.56 17.93 6.55
CA CYS A 268 1.58 18.85 7.11
C CYS A 268 0.88 19.70 6.05
N THR A 269 1.60 20.20 5.04
CA THR A 269 1.04 21.08 4.00
C THR A 269 0.16 20.34 3.00
N TYR A 270 0.57 19.13 2.57
CA TYR A 270 -0.08 18.50 1.41
C TYR A 270 -1.21 17.54 1.79
N LYS A 271 -1.26 17.02 3.03
CA LYS A 271 -2.25 16.01 3.41
C LYS A 271 -2.53 15.98 4.93
N PRO A 272 -3.18 16.98 5.55
CA PRO A 272 -3.48 16.93 6.97
C PRO A 272 -4.73 16.07 7.26
N PRO A 273 -4.64 14.86 7.85
CA PRO A 273 -5.55 14.56 8.95
C PRO A 273 -5.04 15.34 10.17
N HIS A 274 -5.94 15.76 11.06
CA HIS A 274 -5.60 16.45 12.31
C HIS A 274 -4.52 15.63 13.07
N PRO A 275 -3.23 16.00 13.02
CA PRO A 275 -2.18 15.14 13.53
C PRO A 275 -2.13 15.24 15.05
N THR A 276 -1.83 14.14 15.74
CA THR A 276 -1.48 14.16 17.16
C THR A 276 0.02 14.36 17.30
N LEU A 277 0.39 15.53 17.81
CA LEU A 277 1.77 15.86 18.17
C LEU A 277 2.06 15.37 19.58
N ALA A 278 3.10 14.56 19.74
CA ALA A 278 3.51 14.00 21.03
C ALA A 278 4.76 14.71 21.57
N PHE A 279 4.67 15.26 22.77
CA PHE A 279 5.72 16.03 23.41
C PHE A 279 6.02 15.49 24.82
N SER A 280 7.29 15.16 25.08
CA SER A 280 7.74 14.61 26.37
C SER A 280 8.61 15.63 27.11
N LEU A 281 8.23 15.94 28.35
CA LEU A 281 8.91 16.88 29.25
C LEU A 281 10.18 16.29 29.90
N SER A 282 10.25 14.97 30.06
CA SER A 282 11.40 14.29 30.67
C SER A 282 12.71 14.39 29.89
N LEU A 283 12.59 14.50 28.58
CA LEU A 283 13.74 14.61 27.70
C LEU A 283 14.21 16.07 27.52
N SER A 284 13.46 17.05 28.03
CA SER A 284 13.90 18.45 28.07
C SER A 284 14.80 18.79 29.26
N ASN A 285 15.00 17.93 30.25
CA ASN A 285 15.88 18.28 31.39
C ASN A 285 17.13 17.40 31.54
N GLN A 286 17.26 16.30 30.78
CA GLN A 286 18.46 15.45 30.90
C GLN A 286 19.76 16.07 30.32
N ARG A 287 19.77 17.33 29.86
CA ARG A 287 20.98 18.02 29.36
C ARG A 287 21.21 19.43 29.93
N THR A 288 20.54 19.83 31.00
CA THR A 288 20.65 21.17 31.59
C THR A 288 21.92 21.43 32.42
N TYR A 289 22.97 20.62 32.29
CA TYR A 289 24.29 20.93 32.87
C TYR A 289 25.19 21.81 31.97
N GLY A 290 24.66 22.39 30.88
CA GLY A 290 25.38 23.37 30.06
C GLY A 290 24.53 24.61 29.79
N TYR A 291 24.96 25.75 30.33
CA TYR A 291 24.35 27.08 30.19
C TYR A 291 24.21 27.52 28.70
N ASP A 292 23.17 28.33 28.44
CA ASP A 292 22.95 29.20 27.26
C ASP A 292 22.44 28.66 25.91
N GLY A 293 22.22 27.35 25.72
CA GLY A 293 21.74 26.83 24.43
C GLY A 293 20.23 26.69 24.23
N TRP A 294 19.40 26.84 25.27
CA TRP A 294 18.02 26.33 25.27
C TRP A 294 17.01 27.20 24.53
N SER A 295 17.10 28.53 24.64
CA SER A 295 16.08 29.46 24.12
C SER A 295 16.02 29.49 22.58
N GLN A 296 17.13 29.19 21.90
CA GLN A 296 17.20 29.18 20.43
C GLN A 296 16.82 27.84 19.80
N ASN A 297 16.81 26.74 20.55
CA ASN A 297 16.80 25.40 19.94
C ASN A 297 15.42 24.73 19.95
N VAL A 298 14.58 25.03 20.95
CA VAL A 298 13.16 24.61 20.98
C VAL A 298 12.32 25.45 20.00
N THR A 299 12.72 26.71 19.79
CA THR A 299 12.06 27.68 18.91
C THR A 299 12.05 27.25 17.43
N PHE A 300 13.10 26.60 16.90
CA PHE A 300 13.08 26.15 15.50
C PHE A 300 12.11 24.99 15.21
N GLY A 301 11.93 24.05 16.15
CA GLY A 301 10.93 22.99 16.03
C GLY A 301 9.51 23.54 16.21
N ALA A 302 9.35 24.49 17.14
CA ALA A 302 8.13 25.27 17.37
C ALA A 302 7.64 25.98 16.11
N ASP A 303 8.54 26.67 15.42
CA ASP A 303 8.22 27.45 14.23
C ASP A 303 7.74 26.57 13.08
N ALA A 304 8.19 25.32 13.02
CA ALA A 304 7.65 24.36 12.06
C ALA A 304 6.24 23.86 12.45
N ILE A 305 5.93 23.76 13.75
CA ILE A 305 4.59 23.39 14.25
C ILE A 305 3.58 24.51 14.00
N ARG A 306 3.99 25.78 14.02
CA ARG A 306 3.14 26.91 13.62
C ARG A 306 2.57 26.82 12.20
N LEU A 307 3.15 25.95 11.34
CA LEU A 307 2.65 25.69 9.99
C LEU A 307 1.47 24.70 9.98
N VAL A 308 1.12 24.10 11.12
CA VAL A 308 -0.01 23.19 11.26
C VAL A 308 -1.20 23.98 11.80
N GLU A 309 -2.18 24.26 10.95
CA GLU A 309 -3.37 25.06 11.31
C GLU A 309 -4.20 24.43 12.42
N THR A 310 -4.34 23.09 12.41
CA THR A 310 -5.15 22.35 13.38
C THR A 310 -4.45 21.05 13.76
N TYR A 311 -4.24 20.82 15.05
CA TYR A 311 -3.59 19.61 15.57
C TYR A 311 -4.04 19.27 16.99
N ASP A 312 -3.90 18.00 17.35
CA ASP A 312 -4.06 17.51 18.70
C ASP A 312 -2.69 17.39 19.38
N LEU A 313 -2.63 17.59 20.70
CA LEU A 313 -1.36 17.61 21.43
C LEU A 313 -1.38 16.58 22.58
N SER A 314 -0.49 15.60 22.54
CA SER A 314 -0.21 14.69 23.65
C SER A 314 1.03 15.14 24.42
N ILE A 315 0.89 15.44 25.71
CA ILE A 315 2.00 15.86 26.58
C ILE A 315 2.29 14.76 27.59
N PHE A 316 3.56 14.38 27.74
CA PHE A 316 4.03 13.37 28.68
C PHE A 316 4.86 14.03 29.78
N ALA A 317 4.39 13.99 31.04
CA ALA A 317 4.96 14.69 32.18
C ALA A 317 5.51 13.71 33.26
N ASP A 318 6.77 13.89 33.67
CA ASP A 318 7.51 13.04 34.61
C ASP A 318 8.09 13.86 35.82
N VAL A 319 8.58 13.18 36.87
CA VAL A 319 8.81 13.66 38.26
C VAL A 319 9.62 14.97 38.33
N ASN A 320 10.58 15.15 37.44
CA ASN A 320 11.61 16.19 37.59
C ASN A 320 11.39 17.43 36.72
N ASP A 321 10.31 17.46 35.92
CA ASP A 321 10.33 18.30 34.71
C ASP A 321 9.36 19.48 34.67
N LEU A 322 8.73 19.75 35.81
CA LEU A 322 7.61 20.68 35.90
C LEU A 322 7.97 22.02 36.54
N SER A 323 9.19 22.18 37.08
CA SER A 323 9.70 23.43 37.66
C SER A 323 10.23 24.41 36.61
N THR A 324 10.53 23.94 35.41
CA THR A 324 11.19 24.69 34.34
C THR A 324 10.41 24.67 33.03
N LEU A 325 9.07 24.69 33.07
CA LEU A 325 8.27 24.73 31.84
C LEU A 325 8.68 25.96 30.99
N PRO A 326 9.42 25.75 29.89
CA PRO A 326 9.71 26.84 28.99
C PRO A 326 8.40 27.28 28.34
N THR A 327 8.37 28.50 27.80
CA THR A 327 7.29 28.98 26.93
C THR A 327 6.94 27.88 25.92
N CYS A 328 5.77 27.25 26.13
CA CYS A 328 5.39 26.08 25.35
C CYS A 328 5.32 26.50 23.88
N PRO A 329 6.05 25.83 22.96
CA PRO A 329 6.17 26.27 21.57
C PRO A 329 4.89 26.16 20.75
N PHE A 330 3.89 25.49 21.33
CA PHE A 330 2.63 25.13 20.71
C PHE A 330 1.65 26.30 20.75
N THR A 331 1.00 26.58 19.62
CA THR A 331 -0.04 27.59 19.54
C THR A 331 -1.39 26.93 19.26
N GLN A 332 -2.26 26.93 20.27
CA GLN A 332 -3.70 26.60 20.18
C GLN A 332 -4.04 25.21 19.55
N PRO A 333 -3.66 24.09 20.18
CA PRO A 333 -4.16 22.78 19.77
C PRO A 333 -5.70 22.70 19.87
N THR A 334 -6.33 21.84 19.06
CA THR A 334 -7.77 21.56 19.13
C THR A 334 -8.13 20.73 20.36
N SER A 335 -7.28 19.77 20.69
CA SER A 335 -7.39 18.96 21.89
C SER A 335 -6.03 18.69 22.53
N VAL A 336 -6.04 18.46 23.84
CA VAL A 336 -4.86 18.12 24.62
C VAL A 336 -5.07 16.80 25.36
N VAL A 337 -4.09 15.91 25.29
CA VAL A 337 -4.00 14.69 26.10
C VAL A 337 -2.80 14.81 27.02
N LEU A 338 -3.05 14.91 28.32
CA LEU A 338 -2.01 14.93 29.34
C LEU A 338 -1.80 13.52 29.88
N HIS A 339 -0.60 12.98 29.69
CA HIS A 339 -0.15 11.75 30.29
C HIS A 339 0.68 12.09 31.55
N LEU A 340 0.07 11.89 32.71
CA LEU A 340 0.66 12.16 34.02
C LEU A 340 1.15 10.84 34.62
N PHE A 341 2.47 10.71 34.77
CA PHE A 341 3.09 9.51 35.35
C PHE A 341 3.34 9.64 36.84
N VAL A 342 3.20 10.85 37.37
CA VAL A 342 3.68 11.26 38.70
C VAL A 342 2.73 12.30 39.26
N SER A 343 2.72 12.49 40.58
CA SER A 343 2.00 13.60 41.21
C SER A 343 2.52 14.93 40.68
N VAL A 344 1.63 15.72 40.08
CA VAL A 344 1.93 17.06 39.55
C VAL A 344 1.38 18.09 40.52
N SER A 345 2.18 19.09 40.89
CA SER A 345 1.69 20.19 41.73
C SER A 345 0.60 20.98 41.00
N ARG A 346 -0.34 21.58 41.74
CA ARG A 346 -1.38 22.42 41.14
C ARG A 346 -0.82 23.49 40.21
N ARG A 347 0.19 24.24 40.67
CA ARG A 347 0.82 25.30 39.86
C ARG A 347 1.42 24.76 38.56
N SER A 348 2.01 23.57 38.61
CA SER A 348 2.59 22.91 37.44
C SER A 348 1.50 22.49 36.45
N PHE A 349 0.40 21.91 36.92
CA PHE A 349 -0.73 21.53 36.07
C PHE A 349 -1.37 22.76 35.39
N GLU A 350 -1.60 23.82 36.16
CA GLU A 350 -2.14 25.07 35.63
C GLU A 350 -1.16 25.70 34.61
N GLY A 351 0.14 25.66 34.90
CA GLY A 351 1.19 26.11 33.98
C GLY A 351 1.24 25.31 32.65
N LEU A 352 0.89 24.03 32.65
CA LEU A 352 0.81 23.21 31.42
C LEU A 352 -0.35 23.62 30.51
N LEU A 353 -1.47 24.07 31.10
CA LEU A 353 -2.69 24.38 30.37
C LEU A 353 -2.82 25.86 30.02
N THR A 354 -2.20 26.76 30.78
CA THR A 354 -2.26 28.21 30.55
C THR A 354 -1.88 28.64 29.11
N PRO A 355 -0.92 28.01 28.42
CA PRO A 355 -0.61 28.34 27.02
C PRO A 355 -1.73 28.00 26.01
N PHE A 356 -2.75 27.25 26.43
CA PHE A 356 -3.78 26.69 25.54
C PHE A 356 -5.20 27.14 25.93
N PRO A 357 -5.52 28.44 26.00
CA PRO A 357 -6.77 28.93 26.60
C PRO A 357 -8.06 28.57 25.84
N ASN A 358 -7.95 28.09 24.60
CA ASN A 358 -9.08 27.83 23.69
C ASN A 358 -9.27 26.34 23.35
N ILE A 359 -8.70 25.42 24.14
CA ILE A 359 -8.86 23.99 23.87
C ILE A 359 -10.31 23.57 24.08
N LYS A 360 -10.85 22.75 23.16
CA LYS A 360 -12.22 22.26 23.27
C LYS A 360 -12.30 20.91 23.97
N LYS A 361 -11.23 20.13 23.93
CA LYS A 361 -11.15 18.78 24.47
C LYS A 361 -9.87 18.58 25.28
N LEU A 362 -10.03 18.04 26.48
CA LEU A 362 -8.95 17.70 27.40
C LEU A 362 -9.11 16.25 27.85
N THR A 363 -8.06 15.46 27.69
CA THR A 363 -7.96 14.11 28.24
C THR A 363 -6.81 14.08 29.23
N ILE A 364 -7.04 13.57 30.44
CA ILE A 364 -6.02 13.42 31.48
C ILE A 364 -5.90 11.93 31.76
N LEU A 365 -4.70 11.39 31.58
CA LEU A 365 -4.37 9.98 31.77
C LEU A 365 -3.36 9.89 32.92
N CYS A 366 -3.82 9.45 34.09
CA CYS A 366 -2.99 9.24 35.27
C CYS A 366 -2.66 7.75 35.40
N LYS A 367 -1.38 7.35 35.24
CA LYS A 367 -1.00 5.93 35.31
C LYS A 367 -0.66 5.44 36.72
N GLU A 368 -0.12 6.28 37.58
CA GLU A 368 0.31 5.92 38.93
C GLU A 368 -0.53 6.62 40.02
N ASN A 369 -0.32 6.26 41.29
CA ASN A 369 -0.97 6.92 42.42
C ASN A 369 -0.63 8.41 42.40
N PHE A 370 -1.68 9.21 42.33
CA PHE A 370 -1.64 10.62 42.06
C PHE A 370 -2.24 11.36 43.25
N ASP A 371 -1.56 12.38 43.76
CA ASP A 371 -2.14 13.23 44.80
C ASP A 371 -3.22 14.14 44.20
N PRO A 372 -4.34 14.39 44.90
CA PRO A 372 -5.42 15.23 44.40
C PRO A 372 -4.91 16.59 43.93
N LEU A 373 -4.91 16.78 42.61
CA LEU A 373 -4.94 18.10 42.02
C LEU A 373 -6.37 18.63 42.21
N SER A 374 -6.51 19.77 42.89
CA SER A 374 -7.69 20.63 42.80
C SER A 374 -7.38 21.78 41.84
N PRO A 375 -7.34 21.55 40.51
CA PRO A 375 -7.10 22.63 39.57
C PRO A 375 -8.31 23.57 39.58
N ARG A 376 -8.12 24.79 39.07
CA ARG A 376 -9.24 25.67 38.75
C ARG A 376 -9.50 25.68 37.25
N LEU A 377 -9.88 24.52 36.72
CA LEU A 377 -10.11 24.34 35.30
C LEU A 377 -11.17 25.32 34.74
N PRO A 378 -12.24 25.69 35.47
CA PRO A 378 -13.19 26.72 35.02
C PRO A 378 -12.56 28.10 34.79
N GLU A 379 -11.51 28.45 35.55
CA GLU A 379 -10.80 29.72 35.42
C GLU A 379 -9.81 29.69 34.24
N ILE A 380 -9.18 28.53 34.00
CA ILE A 380 -8.08 28.38 33.03
C ILE A 380 -8.60 28.00 31.64
N GLN A 381 -9.67 27.19 31.59
CA GLN A 381 -10.22 26.58 30.38
C GLN A 381 -11.74 26.75 30.29
N PRO A 382 -12.25 28.00 30.26
CA PRO A 382 -13.69 28.26 30.28
C PRO A 382 -14.43 27.75 29.03
N GLN A 383 -13.72 27.54 27.92
CA GLN A 383 -14.29 27.07 26.65
C GLN A 383 -14.33 25.54 26.51
N LEU A 384 -13.86 24.79 27.52
CA LEU A 384 -13.79 23.35 27.45
C LEU A 384 -15.18 22.72 27.29
N THR A 385 -15.32 21.85 26.30
CA THR A 385 -16.59 21.15 25.98
C THR A 385 -16.50 19.65 26.22
N HIS A 386 -15.30 19.06 26.14
CA HIS A 386 -15.08 17.62 26.33
C HIS A 386 -13.98 17.41 27.37
N LEU A 387 -14.27 16.62 28.40
CA LEU A 387 -13.30 16.25 29.42
C LEU A 387 -13.28 14.72 29.59
N THR A 388 -12.09 14.13 29.62
CA THR A 388 -11.90 12.72 29.96
C THR A 388 -10.84 12.60 31.03
N LEU A 389 -11.19 11.98 32.16
CA LEU A 389 -10.29 11.66 33.26
C LEU A 389 -10.13 10.14 33.28
N ASN A 390 -8.93 9.63 33.01
CA ASN A 390 -8.60 8.21 33.11
C ASN A 390 -7.62 8.03 34.27
N LEU A 391 -8.10 7.42 35.34
CA LEU A 391 -7.43 7.32 36.63
C LEU A 391 -7.02 5.86 36.86
N GLY A 392 -5.74 5.55 36.68
CA GLY A 392 -5.23 4.18 36.81
C GLY A 392 -5.13 3.67 38.25
N GLY A 393 -4.82 4.55 39.21
CA GLY A 393 -4.61 4.19 40.63
C GLY A 393 -5.80 4.47 41.55
N SER A 394 -5.61 4.17 42.84
CA SER A 394 -6.51 4.59 43.92
C SER A 394 -6.28 6.08 44.20
N ILE A 395 -7.00 6.93 43.47
CA ILE A 395 -6.80 8.38 43.47
C ILE A 395 -8.07 9.05 44.00
N SER A 396 -7.96 9.79 45.10
CA SER A 396 -8.99 10.77 45.48
C SER A 396 -8.79 12.00 44.61
N ILE A 397 -9.80 12.37 43.80
CA ILE A 397 -9.79 13.63 43.04
C ILE A 397 -10.86 14.56 43.60
N ASP A 398 -10.53 15.85 43.68
CA ASP A 398 -11.54 16.89 43.86
C ASP A 398 -12.16 17.20 42.50
N LEU A 399 -13.23 16.48 42.17
CA LEU A 399 -13.90 16.59 40.87
C LEU A 399 -14.38 18.03 40.59
N ALA A 400 -14.78 18.79 41.63
CA ALA A 400 -15.31 20.14 41.46
C ALA A 400 -14.32 21.07 40.74
N GLY A 401 -13.02 20.91 40.98
CA GLY A 401 -11.97 21.69 40.32
C GLY A 401 -11.86 21.47 38.80
N TYR A 402 -12.40 20.37 38.28
CA TYR A 402 -12.34 20.01 36.86
C TYR A 402 -13.62 20.34 36.09
N LEU A 403 -14.73 20.56 36.78
CA LEU A 403 -16.04 20.68 36.14
C LEU A 403 -16.29 22.09 35.62
N VAL A 404 -16.22 22.23 34.29
CA VAL A 404 -16.48 23.50 33.58
C VAL A 404 -17.96 23.59 33.18
N PRO A 405 -18.66 24.73 33.36
CA PRO A 405 -20.09 24.87 33.03
C PRO A 405 -20.45 24.59 31.57
N ASN A 406 -19.48 24.73 30.65
CA ASN A 406 -19.65 24.55 29.21
C ASN A 406 -19.48 23.10 28.73
N LEU A 407 -19.22 22.16 29.64
CA LEU A 407 -19.04 20.75 29.29
C LEU A 407 -20.29 20.17 28.60
N VAL A 408 -20.06 19.52 27.47
CA VAL A 408 -21.03 18.75 26.69
C VAL A 408 -20.83 17.25 26.91
N GLU A 409 -19.58 16.83 27.11
CA GLU A 409 -19.19 15.44 27.31
C GLU A 409 -18.16 15.32 28.44
N LEU A 410 -18.44 14.45 29.39
CA LEU A 410 -17.59 14.18 30.55
C LEU A 410 -17.40 12.67 30.69
N HIS A 411 -16.17 12.22 30.78
CA HIS A 411 -15.82 10.82 31.06
C HIS A 411 -14.92 10.73 32.28
N ILE A 412 -15.27 9.84 33.20
CA ILE A 412 -14.50 9.54 34.41
C ILE A 412 -14.30 8.03 34.47
N ILE A 413 -13.13 7.60 33.99
CA ILE A 413 -12.73 6.21 33.86
C ILE A 413 -11.75 5.92 34.99
N GLN A 414 -11.99 4.87 35.77
CA GLN A 414 -11.07 4.48 36.82
C GLN A 414 -10.77 2.98 36.79
N GLY A 415 -9.50 2.62 36.97
CA GLY A 415 -9.03 1.23 36.99
C GLY A 415 -9.31 0.50 38.32
N GLN A 416 -9.34 1.24 39.44
CA GLN A 416 -9.50 0.71 40.80
C GLN A 416 -10.74 1.30 41.50
N PRO A 417 -11.42 0.56 42.38
CA PRO A 417 -12.58 1.07 43.11
C PRO A 417 -12.14 2.09 44.17
N SER A 418 -12.24 3.38 43.87
CA SER A 418 -12.08 4.44 44.87
C SER A 418 -13.28 5.37 44.83
N ILE A 419 -13.84 5.69 46.00
CA ILE A 419 -14.99 6.58 46.06
C ILE A 419 -14.49 8.01 45.83
N ILE A 420 -14.88 8.60 44.70
CA ILE A 420 -14.66 10.03 44.44
C ILE A 420 -15.54 10.83 45.43
N PRO A 421 -14.96 11.75 46.23
CA PRO A 421 -15.76 12.57 47.13
C PRO A 421 -16.78 13.39 46.35
N ALA A 422 -17.98 13.52 46.91
CA ALA A 422 -19.04 14.31 46.29
C ALA A 422 -18.63 15.79 46.25
N PRO A 423 -18.82 16.50 45.11
CA PRO A 423 -18.62 17.94 45.05
C PRO A 423 -19.64 18.64 45.93
N ASN A 424 -19.44 19.95 46.17
CA ASN A 424 -20.43 20.76 46.88
C ASN A 424 -21.82 20.60 46.24
N PRO A 425 -22.88 20.40 47.03
CA PRO A 425 -24.22 20.19 46.50
C PRO A 425 -24.68 21.41 45.68
N GLY A 426 -25.37 21.13 44.56
CA GLY A 426 -25.94 22.17 43.70
C GLY A 426 -25.09 22.57 42.50
N LEU A 427 -24.01 21.83 42.20
CA LEU A 427 -23.25 22.06 40.96
C LEU A 427 -24.10 21.67 39.74
N SER A 428 -24.35 22.62 38.84
CA SER A 428 -25.12 22.38 37.62
C SER A 428 -24.21 22.36 36.39
N LEU A 429 -24.39 21.34 35.54
CA LEU A 429 -23.75 21.24 34.22
C LEU A 429 -24.83 21.32 33.15
N PRO A 430 -25.30 22.54 32.80
CA PRO A 430 -26.50 22.73 32.02
C PRO A 430 -26.40 22.23 30.58
N LYS A 431 -25.18 22.10 30.04
CA LYS A 431 -24.94 21.68 28.65
C LYS A 431 -24.54 20.22 28.49
N LEU A 432 -24.36 19.48 29.59
CA LEU A 432 -23.83 18.13 29.55
C LEU A 432 -24.86 17.18 28.93
N LYS A 433 -24.48 16.54 27.82
CA LYS A 433 -25.30 15.58 27.07
C LYS A 433 -24.83 14.14 27.24
N VAL A 434 -23.53 13.95 27.47
CA VAL A 434 -22.88 12.65 27.60
C VAL A 434 -22.14 12.57 28.92
N LEU A 435 -22.46 11.56 29.73
CA LEU A 435 -21.75 11.24 30.97
C LEU A 435 -21.23 9.82 30.91
N GLY A 436 -19.92 9.66 30.89
CA GLY A 436 -19.25 8.37 31.01
C GLY A 436 -18.64 8.17 32.39
N VAL A 437 -18.92 7.04 33.02
CA VAL A 437 -18.44 6.73 34.38
C VAL A 437 -18.12 5.24 34.55
N THR A 438 -17.15 4.94 35.42
CA THR A 438 -16.96 3.59 35.97
C THR A 438 -17.83 3.44 37.24
N PRO A 439 -18.70 2.40 37.37
CA PRO A 439 -19.73 2.30 38.41
C PRO A 439 -19.37 2.43 39.92
N PRO A 440 -18.16 2.19 40.43
CA PRO A 440 -17.82 2.55 41.82
C PRO A 440 -17.76 4.07 42.06
N ASN A 441 -17.67 4.87 41.01
CA ASN A 441 -17.44 6.32 41.08
C ASN A 441 -18.71 7.14 40.99
N THR A 442 -19.81 6.65 41.54
CA THR A 442 -21.12 7.27 41.29
C THR A 442 -21.57 8.19 42.41
N GLY A 443 -20.85 8.21 43.53
CA GLY A 443 -21.22 9.03 44.70
C GLY A 443 -21.33 10.53 44.40
N PHE A 444 -20.57 11.04 43.42
CA PHE A 444 -20.66 12.45 43.02
C PHE A 444 -21.99 12.81 42.33
N ALA A 445 -22.69 11.82 41.77
CA ALA A 445 -23.90 12.02 40.98
C ALA A 445 -25.01 12.76 41.74
N HIS A 446 -25.17 12.47 43.03
CA HIS A 446 -26.20 13.12 43.88
C HIS A 446 -26.03 14.63 44.02
N SER A 447 -24.83 15.14 43.72
CA SER A 447 -24.50 16.57 43.85
C SER A 447 -24.58 17.32 42.53
N LEU A 448 -24.83 16.62 41.41
CA LEU A 448 -24.88 17.19 40.07
C LEU A 448 -26.31 17.36 39.55
N THR A 449 -26.60 18.51 38.96
CA THR A 449 -27.82 18.73 38.18
C THR A 449 -27.51 18.71 36.69
N LEU A 450 -28.03 17.70 35.96
CA LEU A 450 -27.72 17.40 34.56
C LEU A 450 -28.96 17.47 33.65
N PRO A 451 -29.53 18.66 33.38
CA PRO A 451 -30.83 18.80 32.73
C PRO A 451 -30.85 18.39 31.25
N MET A 452 -29.69 18.33 30.59
CA MET A 452 -29.56 17.99 29.16
C MET A 452 -28.99 16.59 28.90
N LEU A 453 -28.84 15.76 29.94
CA LEU A 453 -28.23 14.44 29.80
C LEU A 453 -29.11 13.55 28.91
N ARG A 454 -28.49 12.97 27.87
CA ARG A 454 -29.17 12.08 26.91
C ARG A 454 -28.49 10.74 26.76
N LYS A 455 -27.19 10.67 27.04
CA LYS A 455 -26.37 9.48 26.88
C LYS A 455 -25.56 9.20 28.14
N VAL A 456 -25.57 7.94 28.57
CA VAL A 456 -24.70 7.44 29.64
C VAL A 456 -23.77 6.37 29.08
N VAL A 457 -22.48 6.47 29.39
CA VAL A 457 -21.47 5.47 29.06
C VAL A 457 -21.02 4.81 30.36
N LEU A 458 -21.23 3.51 30.50
CA LEU A 458 -20.75 2.74 31.64
C LEU A 458 -19.50 1.99 31.22
N TYR A 459 -18.39 2.31 31.89
CA TYR A 459 -17.11 1.64 31.69
C TYR A 459 -17.00 0.41 32.60
N GLY A 460 -16.51 -0.69 32.04
CA GLY A 460 -16.23 -1.91 32.80
C GLY A 460 -15.21 -1.71 33.91
N ILE A 461 -15.39 -2.46 35.00
CA ILE A 461 -14.47 -2.51 36.13
C ILE A 461 -13.59 -3.75 35.99
N GLN A 462 -12.27 -3.62 36.18
CA GLN A 462 -11.34 -4.76 36.11
C GLN A 462 -11.45 -5.67 37.35
N ASP A 463 -11.55 -5.07 38.54
CA ASP A 463 -11.72 -5.77 39.81
C ASP A 463 -13.11 -5.47 40.39
N LEU A 464 -14.07 -6.39 40.22
CA LEU A 464 -15.41 -6.24 40.80
C LEU A 464 -15.33 -6.28 42.33
N ASN A 465 -15.53 -5.12 42.95
CA ASN A 465 -15.86 -5.03 44.36
C ASN A 465 -17.36 -5.35 44.55
N LEU A 466 -17.72 -6.06 45.62
CA LEU A 466 -19.10 -6.38 46.00
C LEU A 466 -19.99 -5.14 46.15
N SER A 467 -19.41 -3.95 46.28
CA SER A 467 -20.14 -2.68 46.36
C SER A 467 -20.65 -2.14 45.02
N ALA A 468 -20.17 -2.63 43.87
CA ALA A 468 -20.49 -2.08 42.55
C ALA A 468 -22.00 -2.07 42.20
N PRO A 469 -22.81 -3.09 42.53
CA PRO A 469 -24.26 -3.04 42.27
C PRO A 469 -24.95 -1.94 43.09
N ILE A 470 -24.59 -1.81 44.37
CA ILE A 470 -25.17 -0.80 45.28
C ILE A 470 -24.86 0.61 44.78
N THR A 471 -23.61 0.88 44.39
CA THR A 471 -23.21 2.20 43.87
C THR A 471 -23.90 2.51 42.54
N LEU A 472 -24.14 1.51 41.70
CA LEU A 472 -24.82 1.65 40.43
C LEU A 472 -26.34 1.92 40.60
N VAL A 473 -27.00 1.28 41.57
CA VAL A 473 -28.39 1.59 41.93
C VAL A 473 -28.52 3.02 42.43
N GLN A 474 -27.62 3.45 43.32
CA GLN A 474 -27.58 4.84 43.82
C GLN A 474 -27.36 5.85 42.69
N PHE A 475 -26.44 5.55 41.78
CA PHE A 475 -26.19 6.35 40.58
C PHE A 475 -27.44 6.54 39.72
N ALA A 476 -28.12 5.43 39.44
CA ALA A 476 -29.26 5.40 38.55
C ALA A 476 -30.38 6.31 39.06
N SER A 477 -30.59 6.28 40.39
CA SER A 477 -31.56 7.13 41.07
C SER A 477 -31.11 8.59 41.15
N ALA A 478 -29.81 8.85 41.35
CA ALA A 478 -29.25 10.19 41.47
C ALA A 478 -29.36 11.02 40.19
N ILE A 479 -29.02 10.41 39.05
CA ILE A 479 -28.92 11.12 37.76
C ILE A 479 -30.27 11.25 37.06
N GLY A 480 -31.27 10.44 37.44
CA GLY A 480 -32.53 10.35 36.71
C GLY A 480 -32.35 9.67 35.35
N LEU A 481 -31.91 8.40 35.37
CA LEU A 481 -31.75 7.60 34.15
C LEU A 481 -33.04 7.40 33.36
N ASP A 482 -34.19 7.69 33.97
CA ASP A 482 -35.50 7.70 33.33
C ASP A 482 -35.62 8.73 32.20
N LYS A 483 -34.68 9.68 32.08
CA LYS A 483 -34.64 10.69 31.01
C LYS A 483 -33.54 10.42 29.96
N VAL A 484 -32.71 9.42 30.19
CA VAL A 484 -31.60 9.06 29.29
C VAL A 484 -32.15 8.19 28.15
N HIS A 485 -31.67 8.45 26.94
CA HIS A 485 -32.15 7.80 25.71
C HIS A 485 -31.13 6.81 25.14
N GLU A 486 -29.84 7.00 25.43
CA GLU A 486 -28.76 6.14 24.96
C GLU A 486 -27.93 5.59 26.11
N LEU A 487 -27.73 4.27 26.12
CA LEU A 487 -26.82 3.58 27.03
C LEU A 487 -25.67 2.97 26.21
N GLU A 488 -24.44 3.22 26.63
CA GLU A 488 -23.26 2.59 26.05
C GLU A 488 -22.50 1.79 27.12
N LEU A 489 -22.26 0.52 26.87
CA LEU A 489 -21.41 -0.35 27.69
C LEU A 489 -20.07 -0.48 27.00
N ARG A 490 -18.99 0.02 27.63
CA ARG A 490 -17.66 0.07 27.03
C ARG A 490 -16.61 -0.62 27.89
N ASN A 491 -15.72 -1.37 27.26
CA ASN A 491 -14.56 -2.01 27.91
C ASN A 491 -14.94 -2.90 29.11
N TRP A 492 -16.06 -3.62 29.02
CA TRP A 492 -16.45 -4.59 30.06
C TRP A 492 -15.56 -5.83 29.93
N PRO A 493 -14.68 -6.12 30.90
CA PRO A 493 -13.77 -7.26 30.79
C PRO A 493 -14.55 -8.57 30.96
N HIS A 494 -13.96 -9.68 30.49
CA HIS A 494 -14.47 -10.99 30.84
C HIS A 494 -14.49 -11.12 32.37
N PRO A 495 -15.53 -11.72 32.97
CA PRO A 495 -15.57 -11.95 34.41
C PRO A 495 -14.42 -12.89 34.80
N VAL A 496 -13.30 -12.34 35.26
CA VAL A 496 -12.20 -13.10 35.85
C VAL A 496 -12.50 -13.27 37.33
N ILE A 497 -13.55 -14.01 37.68
CA ILE A 497 -13.81 -14.35 39.07
C ILE A 497 -13.64 -15.86 39.26
N ARG A 498 -12.40 -16.24 39.56
CA ARG A 498 -12.10 -17.43 40.37
C ARG A 498 -12.05 -17.01 41.84
N TRP A 499 -13.21 -16.81 42.46
CA TRP A 499 -13.29 -16.79 43.91
C TRP A 499 -13.91 -18.11 44.37
N LEU A 500 -13.10 -18.95 45.01
CA LEU A 500 -13.54 -20.15 45.76
C LEU A 500 -14.45 -21.13 44.98
N GLY A 501 -14.32 -21.23 43.66
CA GLY A 501 -15.12 -22.14 42.84
C GLY A 501 -16.59 -21.72 42.62
N ILE A 502 -17.00 -20.57 43.17
CA ILE A 502 -18.35 -20.01 42.96
C ILE A 502 -18.28 -19.10 41.74
N ARG A 503 -19.04 -19.47 40.69
CA ARG A 503 -19.29 -18.57 39.55
C ARG A 503 -20.22 -17.47 40.03
N LEU A 504 -19.67 -16.30 40.36
CA LEU A 504 -20.50 -15.11 40.52
C LEU A 504 -21.13 -14.75 39.16
N PRO A 505 -22.37 -14.24 39.13
CA PRO A 505 -22.98 -13.78 37.90
C PRO A 505 -22.09 -12.75 37.20
N GLY A 506 -22.05 -12.79 35.87
CA GLY A 506 -21.18 -11.92 35.08
C GLY A 506 -21.45 -10.43 35.32
N ASN A 507 -20.48 -9.58 35.02
CA ASN A 507 -20.48 -8.13 35.29
C ASN A 507 -21.72 -7.38 34.78
N ILE A 508 -22.42 -7.91 33.77
CA ILE A 508 -23.68 -7.34 33.25
C ILE A 508 -24.83 -7.44 34.24
N HIS A 509 -24.85 -8.44 35.14
CA HIS A 509 -25.97 -8.60 36.08
C HIS A 509 -26.13 -7.35 36.96
N CYS A 510 -25.05 -6.62 37.25
CA CYS A 510 -25.16 -5.33 37.96
C CYS A 510 -25.99 -4.29 37.18
N ILE A 511 -25.95 -4.35 35.84
CA ILE A 511 -26.70 -3.44 34.96
C ILE A 511 -28.17 -3.87 34.89
N THR A 512 -28.46 -5.18 34.86
CA THR A 512 -29.84 -5.66 34.84
C THR A 512 -30.62 -5.23 36.08
N GLU A 513 -29.95 -5.13 37.24
CA GLU A 513 -30.55 -4.60 38.49
C GLU A 513 -31.06 -3.16 38.37
N ILE A 514 -30.49 -2.35 37.47
CA ILE A 514 -30.92 -0.97 37.25
C ILE A 514 -31.73 -0.78 35.95
N ALA A 515 -32.02 -1.85 35.21
CA ALA A 515 -32.81 -1.78 33.98
C ALA A 515 -34.19 -1.13 34.21
N GLY A 516 -34.81 -1.40 35.37
CA GLY A 516 -36.08 -0.79 35.78
C GLY A 516 -36.03 0.74 35.95
N GLN A 517 -34.84 1.35 36.05
CA GLN A 517 -34.62 2.80 36.12
C GLN A 517 -34.28 3.42 34.75
N MET A 518 -34.03 2.59 33.74
CA MET A 518 -33.60 2.98 32.38
C MET A 518 -34.76 2.98 31.36
N ARG A 519 -35.96 3.37 31.79
CA ARG A 519 -37.22 3.16 31.03
C ARG A 519 -37.35 3.94 29.72
N SER A 520 -36.45 4.89 29.47
CA SER A 520 -36.45 5.73 28.26
C SER A 520 -35.31 5.40 27.30
N ILE A 521 -34.52 4.36 27.58
CA ILE A 521 -33.44 3.95 26.69
C ILE A 521 -34.02 3.36 25.41
N VAL A 522 -33.74 4.03 24.29
CA VAL A 522 -34.12 3.59 22.94
C VAL A 522 -32.94 2.98 22.18
N LYS A 523 -31.70 3.21 22.66
CA LYS A 523 -30.48 2.71 22.03
C LYS A 523 -29.49 2.16 23.04
N LEU A 524 -29.11 0.91 22.85
CA LEU A 524 -28.04 0.23 23.58
C LEU A 524 -26.84 0.04 22.64
N LYS A 525 -25.66 0.52 23.04
CA LYS A 525 -24.41 0.27 22.34
C LYS A 525 -23.46 -0.53 23.24
N CYS A 526 -22.87 -1.58 22.73
CA CYS A 526 -21.84 -2.37 23.40
C CYS A 526 -20.54 -2.23 22.59
N VAL A 527 -19.45 -1.80 23.24
CA VAL A 527 -18.16 -1.53 22.59
C VAL A 527 -17.04 -2.23 23.33
N GLU A 528 -16.24 -3.02 22.62
CA GLU A 528 -15.01 -3.67 23.15
C GLU A 528 -15.28 -4.37 24.50
N SER A 529 -16.45 -5.01 24.60
CA SER A 529 -17.00 -5.56 25.83
C SER A 529 -17.16 -7.07 25.72
N ALA A 530 -16.93 -7.76 26.81
CA ALA A 530 -17.02 -9.20 26.92
C ALA A 530 -18.28 -9.59 27.68
N PHE A 531 -19.06 -10.48 27.09
CA PHE A 531 -20.33 -10.94 27.64
C PHE A 531 -20.31 -12.44 27.88
N TYR A 532 -21.09 -12.89 28.86
CA TYR A 532 -21.35 -14.32 29.05
C TYR A 532 -22.58 -14.70 28.21
N SER A 533 -22.62 -15.94 27.71
CA SER A 533 -23.74 -16.45 26.90
C SER A 533 -25.07 -16.11 27.57
N GLY A 534 -26.01 -15.50 26.84
CA GLY A 534 -27.32 -15.08 27.34
C GLY A 534 -27.35 -13.75 28.10
N SER A 535 -26.28 -13.31 28.76
CA SER A 535 -26.34 -12.12 29.65
C SER A 535 -26.66 -10.80 28.94
N LEU A 536 -26.28 -10.66 27.66
CA LEU A 536 -26.70 -9.51 26.85
C LEU A 536 -28.17 -9.61 26.44
N VAL A 537 -28.65 -10.82 26.15
CA VAL A 537 -30.06 -11.10 25.84
C VAL A 537 -30.92 -10.73 27.04
N ASP A 538 -30.57 -11.20 28.23
CA ASP A 538 -31.27 -10.90 29.49
C ASP A 538 -31.37 -9.38 29.71
N LEU A 539 -30.28 -8.64 29.48
CA LEU A 539 -30.31 -7.18 29.59
C LEU A 539 -31.25 -6.53 28.57
N VAL A 540 -31.23 -6.99 27.31
CA VAL A 540 -32.12 -6.47 26.26
C VAL A 540 -33.58 -6.79 26.58
N GLU A 541 -33.88 -7.99 27.08
CA GLU A 541 -35.20 -8.40 27.54
C GLU A 541 -35.69 -7.50 28.68
N GLU A 542 -34.89 -7.30 29.73
CA GLU A 542 -35.25 -6.45 30.87
C GLU A 542 -35.47 -4.99 30.45
N LEU A 543 -34.60 -4.43 29.60
CA LEU A 543 -34.78 -3.08 29.07
C LEU A 543 -36.05 -2.95 28.23
N THR A 544 -36.40 -4.00 27.48
CA THR A 544 -37.63 -4.04 26.67
C THR A 544 -38.87 -4.24 27.52
N LEU A 545 -38.79 -5.03 28.60
CA LEU A 545 -39.87 -5.30 29.54
C LEU A 545 -40.24 -4.05 30.34
N TYR A 546 -39.26 -3.27 30.80
CA TYR A 546 -39.48 -2.07 31.60
C TYR A 546 -39.71 -0.79 30.79
N ALA A 547 -39.53 -0.83 29.48
CA ALA A 547 -39.92 0.25 28.59
C ALA A 547 -41.41 0.55 28.78
N LYS A 548 -41.75 1.81 29.14
CA LYS A 548 -43.16 2.25 29.11
C LYS A 548 -43.68 2.20 27.67
N THR A 549 -45.01 2.24 27.51
CA THR A 549 -45.74 2.29 26.22
C THR A 549 -45.26 3.35 25.21
N THR A 550 -44.36 4.27 25.60
CA THR A 550 -43.88 5.39 24.79
C THR A 550 -42.41 5.28 24.32
N ALA A 551 -41.58 4.39 24.88
CA ALA A 551 -40.16 4.32 24.52
C ALA A 551 -39.62 2.89 24.66
N THR A 552 -39.82 2.05 23.65
CA THR A 552 -39.22 0.70 23.60
C THR A 552 -37.78 0.77 23.10
N LEU A 553 -36.94 -0.17 23.55
CA LEU A 553 -35.58 -0.32 23.04
C LEU A 553 -35.64 -0.61 21.52
N GLU A 554 -35.12 0.30 20.71
CA GLU A 554 -35.25 0.20 19.24
C GLU A 554 -33.98 -0.32 18.59
N THR A 555 -32.82 0.11 19.08
CA THR A 555 -31.53 -0.15 18.43
C THR A 555 -30.53 -0.79 19.39
N VAL A 556 -29.95 -1.91 18.98
CA VAL A 556 -28.80 -2.53 19.65
C VAL A 556 -27.61 -2.54 18.70
N ILE A 557 -26.46 -2.03 19.16
CA ILE A 557 -25.20 -2.02 18.40
C ILE A 557 -24.17 -2.84 19.17
N ILE A 558 -23.58 -3.83 18.52
CA ILE A 558 -22.50 -4.67 19.04
C ILE A 558 -21.23 -4.38 18.25
N ASP A 559 -20.22 -3.82 18.91
CA ASP A 559 -19.01 -3.28 18.28
C ASP A 559 -17.77 -3.88 18.95
N ARG A 560 -17.12 -4.83 18.27
CA ARG A 560 -15.94 -5.58 18.75
C ARG A 560 -16.13 -6.26 20.11
N CYS A 561 -17.33 -6.77 20.35
CA CYS A 561 -17.62 -7.51 21.58
C CYS A 561 -17.23 -8.99 21.48
N SER A 562 -16.82 -9.58 22.60
CA SER A 562 -16.55 -11.02 22.71
C SER A 562 -17.66 -11.73 23.52
N GLY A 563 -17.82 -13.03 23.26
CA GLY A 563 -18.78 -13.87 23.98
C GLY A 563 -20.26 -13.70 23.57
N VAL A 564 -20.54 -12.91 22.54
CA VAL A 564 -21.86 -12.86 21.88
C VAL A 564 -21.91 -13.94 20.81
N THR A 565 -22.84 -14.87 20.94
CA THR A 565 -23.06 -15.94 19.97
C THR A 565 -24.04 -15.53 18.89
N ARG A 566 -24.09 -16.30 17.81
CA ARG A 566 -25.12 -16.13 16.76
C ARG A 566 -26.55 -16.28 17.34
N ALA A 567 -26.75 -17.21 18.26
CA ALA A 567 -28.04 -17.41 18.91
C ALA A 567 -28.45 -16.19 19.73
N ASP A 568 -27.50 -15.56 20.44
CA ASP A 568 -27.77 -14.30 21.15
C ASP A 568 -28.18 -13.19 20.18
N CYS A 569 -27.51 -13.08 19.02
CA CYS A 569 -27.87 -12.10 18.00
C CYS A 569 -29.27 -12.33 17.41
N GLU A 570 -29.65 -13.58 17.16
CA GLU A 570 -30.98 -13.94 16.66
C GLU A 570 -32.05 -13.63 17.70
N ALA A 571 -31.80 -13.92 18.99
CA ALA A 571 -32.70 -13.59 20.09
C ALA A 571 -32.88 -12.07 20.24
N ILE A 572 -31.79 -11.31 20.28
CA ILE A 572 -31.82 -9.84 20.36
C ILE A 572 -32.53 -9.25 19.14
N GLY A 573 -32.26 -9.76 17.95
CA GLY A 573 -32.91 -9.32 16.71
C GLY A 573 -34.42 -9.51 16.71
N GLY A 574 -34.95 -10.44 17.50
CA GLY A 574 -36.39 -10.62 17.73
C GLY A 574 -37.01 -9.61 18.71
N LEU A 575 -36.19 -8.95 19.54
CA LEU A 575 -36.64 -8.04 20.59
C LEU A 575 -36.60 -6.56 20.17
N VAL A 576 -35.77 -6.20 19.19
CA VAL A 576 -35.52 -4.79 18.80
C VAL A 576 -35.76 -4.54 17.32
N LYS A 577 -36.00 -3.27 16.95
CA LYS A 577 -36.26 -2.89 15.55
C LYS A 577 -35.01 -2.96 14.67
N LYS A 578 -33.85 -2.65 15.24
CA LYS A 578 -32.58 -2.55 14.52
C LYS A 578 -31.44 -3.16 15.31
N MET A 579 -30.66 -4.02 14.67
CA MET A 579 -29.43 -4.57 15.21
C MET A 579 -28.26 -4.30 14.25
N GLU A 580 -27.15 -3.81 14.78
CA GLU A 580 -25.90 -3.60 14.02
C GLU A 580 -24.76 -4.36 14.69
N ILE A 581 -23.95 -5.06 13.89
CA ILE A 581 -22.82 -5.86 14.36
C ILE A 581 -21.57 -5.44 13.59
N TYR A 582 -20.56 -5.00 14.33
CA TYR A 582 -19.23 -4.67 13.83
C TYR A 582 -18.23 -5.61 14.50
N ALA A 583 -17.70 -6.56 13.72
CA ALA A 583 -16.78 -7.59 14.21
C ALA A 583 -15.35 -7.07 14.36
#